data_AF-A0AA39K1X9-F1
#
_entry.id   AF-A0AA39K1X9-F1
#
_cell.length_a   1.000
_cell.length_b   1.000
_cell.length_c   1.000
_cell.angle_alpha   90.00
_cell.angle_beta   90.00
_cell.angle_gamma   90.00
#
_symmetry.space_group_name_H-M   'P 1'
#
loop_
_entity.id
_entity.type
_entity.pdbx_description
1 polymer ?
#
loop_
_entity_poly.entity_id
_entity_poly.type
_entity_poly.pdbx_seq_one_letter_code
_entity_poly.pdbx_strand_id
1 'polypeptide(L)'
;KVDTNIRNAREIGADEFTVEPKLLDEIARIWREKFIPGDVRVEPHKILIYGEGGHFSAHCDAPEQGLVGIFLVGLYDSTKASSLGNFHIEGKYRHATGGHWVAFYPNVPHEVTPLAPGCARAVIAFKLFSTEDPDEAATCVAAAADEAKSVLQDIPRPFGIILSHKYSMGTEDELDGYDAVMLSAARQIEGTSVRIIPVVTRLLEEQYYDEEESLTRNCFSTGVKPFTQAHVDLQLGRGCSEVKSECAWLEWFKDVPFYSWDLRNSATRWQHCEEEIGNEVNGKRRDTLYLSYAILVVPGKTEK
;
A
#
# COMPACT_ATOMS: atom_id res chain seq x y z
N LYS A 1 25.84 -0.03 -1.60
CA LYS A 1 26.36 1.29 -2.02
C LYS A 1 25.13 2.13 -2.32
N VAL A 2 24.86 3.19 -1.56
CA VAL A 2 23.67 4.04 -1.74
C VAL A 2 23.89 4.86 -3.01
N ASP A 3 22.92 4.86 -3.92
CA ASP A 3 22.91 5.78 -5.05
C ASP A 3 22.57 7.18 -4.54
N THR A 4 23.52 8.11 -4.66
CA THR A 4 23.38 9.49 -4.18
C THR A 4 22.39 10.33 -5.00
N ASN A 5 21.98 9.83 -6.18
CA ASN A 5 20.91 10.42 -6.98
C ASN A 5 19.51 10.03 -6.47
N ILE A 6 19.42 8.90 -5.74
CA ILE A 6 18.17 8.43 -5.13
C ILE A 6 18.07 8.97 -3.70
N ARG A 7 19.19 8.99 -2.98
CA ARG A 7 19.22 9.42 -1.57
C ARG A 7 20.52 10.11 -1.21
N ASN A 8 20.39 11.35 -0.75
CA ASN A 8 21.48 12.13 -0.16
C ASN A 8 21.10 12.53 1.26
N ALA A 9 21.51 11.71 2.24
CA ALA A 9 21.26 11.92 3.65
C ALA A 9 22.38 11.30 4.48
N ARG A 10 22.61 11.86 5.67
CA ARG A 10 23.36 11.17 6.72
C ARG A 10 22.39 10.36 7.57
N GLU A 11 22.82 9.15 7.92
CA GLU A 11 22.06 8.21 8.74
C GLU A 11 22.81 7.94 10.03
N ILE A 12 22.07 7.85 11.13
CA ILE A 12 22.55 7.33 12.42
C ILE A 12 21.70 6.08 12.69
N GLY A 13 22.36 4.93 12.82
CA GLY A 13 21.70 3.63 13.01
C GLY A 13 21.05 3.50 14.39
N ALA A 14 20.07 2.60 14.51
CA ALA A 14 19.39 2.32 15.79
C ALA A 14 20.32 1.89 16.93
N ASP A 15 21.50 1.37 16.61
CA ASP A 15 22.55 0.98 17.57
C ASP A 15 23.36 2.17 18.10
N GLU A 16 23.25 3.34 17.46
CA GLU A 16 23.97 4.56 17.81
C GLU A 16 23.16 5.55 18.66
N PHE A 17 21.88 5.26 18.94
CA PHE A 17 21.04 6.09 19.80
C PHE A 17 20.09 5.25 20.65
N THR A 18 19.60 5.85 21.74
CA THR A 18 18.59 5.22 22.61
C THR A 18 17.34 6.07 22.65
N VAL A 19 16.19 5.41 22.69
CA VAL A 19 14.89 6.07 22.87
C VAL A 19 14.31 5.64 24.21
N GLU A 20 13.77 6.59 24.97
CA GLU A 20 13.11 6.27 26.23
C GLU A 20 11.87 5.40 25.98
N PRO A 21 11.63 4.34 26.78
CA PRO A 21 10.47 3.46 26.61
C PRO A 21 9.13 4.21 26.57
N LYS A 22 9.01 5.29 27.35
CA LYS A 22 7.81 6.13 27.39
C LYS A 22 7.43 6.70 26.02
N LEU A 23 8.40 7.04 25.17
CA LEU A 23 8.10 7.51 23.82
C LEU A 23 7.59 6.37 22.94
N LEU A 24 8.13 5.17 23.10
CA LEU A 24 7.67 3.98 22.35
C LEU A 24 6.23 3.64 22.71
N ASP A 25 5.89 3.66 24.00
CA ASP A 25 4.53 3.43 24.50
C ASP A 25 3.53 4.47 23.95
N GLU A 26 3.94 5.73 23.89
CA GLU A 26 3.11 6.81 23.36
C GLU A 26 2.89 6.66 21.84
N ILE A 27 3.92 6.27 21.09
CA ILE A 27 3.78 5.98 19.65
C ILE A 27 2.82 4.82 19.43
N ALA A 28 2.96 3.73 20.20
CA ALA A 28 2.06 2.58 20.12
C ALA A 28 0.60 2.97 20.42
N ARG A 29 0.39 3.79 21.46
CA ARG A 29 -0.93 4.32 21.81
C ARG A 29 -1.53 5.18 20.68
N ILE A 30 -0.76 6.10 20.11
CA ILE A 30 -1.20 6.96 19.00
C ILE A 30 -1.59 6.11 17.79
N TRP A 31 -0.81 5.08 17.49
CA TRP A 31 -1.08 4.17 16.38
C TRP A 31 -2.41 3.42 16.59
N ARG A 32 -2.57 2.77 17.75
CA ARG A 32 -3.79 2.03 18.11
C ARG A 32 -5.07 2.86 17.97
N GLU A 33 -5.01 4.15 18.29
CA GLU A 33 -6.17 5.06 18.21
C GLU A 33 -6.53 5.46 16.78
N LYS A 34 -5.66 5.22 15.79
CA LYS A 34 -5.77 5.83 14.45
C LYS A 34 -5.62 4.85 13.28
N PHE A 35 -5.08 3.66 13.51
CA PHE A 35 -4.69 2.72 12.46
C PHE A 35 -5.15 1.30 12.78
N ILE A 36 -5.22 0.46 11.74
CA ILE A 36 -5.55 -0.95 11.81
C ILE A 36 -4.48 -1.70 10.99
N PRO A 37 -3.82 -2.74 11.54
CA PRO A 37 -3.98 -3.29 12.88
C PRO A 37 -3.57 -2.29 13.98
N GLY A 38 -4.22 -2.40 15.14
CA GLY A 38 -4.09 -1.42 16.22
C GLY A 38 -2.93 -1.72 17.17
N ASP A 39 -2.66 -2.99 17.42
CA ASP A 39 -1.64 -3.42 18.37
C ASP A 39 -0.30 -3.64 17.70
N VAL A 40 0.68 -2.86 18.14
CA VAL A 40 2.00 -2.79 17.52
C VAL A 40 3.14 -2.75 18.52
N ARG A 41 4.25 -3.33 18.09
CA ARG A 41 5.57 -3.17 18.70
C ARG A 41 6.35 -2.11 17.93
N VAL A 42 6.78 -1.07 18.64
CA VAL A 42 7.51 0.06 18.06
C VAL A 42 9.01 -0.17 18.19
N GLU A 43 9.73 -0.08 17.07
CA GLU A 43 11.19 -0.18 17.03
C GLU A 43 11.81 1.13 16.52
N PRO A 44 12.77 1.73 17.23
CA PRO A 44 13.64 2.76 16.66
C PRO A 44 14.41 2.21 15.46
N HIS A 45 14.44 2.95 14.36
CA HIS A 45 15.09 2.47 13.13
C HIS A 45 16.33 3.29 12.76
N LYS A 46 16.16 4.58 12.52
CA LYS A 46 17.27 5.46 12.12
C LYS A 46 16.96 6.93 12.39
N ILE A 47 18.00 7.73 12.64
CA ILE A 47 17.91 9.19 12.56
C ILE A 47 18.39 9.61 11.16
N LEU A 48 17.55 10.36 10.47
CA LEU A 48 17.81 10.88 9.13
C LEU A 48 18.13 12.35 9.21
N ILE A 49 19.31 12.72 8.72
CA ILE A 49 19.79 14.11 8.70
C ILE A 49 20.03 14.51 7.25
N TYR A 50 19.32 15.53 6.80
CA TYR A 50 19.45 16.13 5.48
C TYR A 50 20.07 17.51 5.63
N GLY A 51 21.13 17.77 4.87
CA GLY A 51 21.70 19.11 4.67
C GLY A 51 21.31 19.68 3.31
N GLU A 52 22.05 20.71 2.87
CA GLU A 52 21.90 21.29 1.54
C GLU A 52 21.95 20.23 0.42
N GLY A 53 21.00 20.30 -0.52
CA GLY A 53 20.85 19.34 -1.61
C GLY A 53 20.46 17.92 -1.17
N GLY A 54 20.28 17.70 0.14
CA GLY A 54 19.82 16.44 0.70
C GLY A 54 18.40 16.13 0.21
N HIS A 55 18.16 14.89 -0.16
CA HIS A 55 16.90 14.44 -0.74
C HIS A 55 16.71 12.93 -0.57
N PHE A 56 15.49 12.49 -0.85
CA PHE A 56 15.16 11.09 -1.06
C PHE A 56 14.03 11.06 -2.11
N SER A 57 14.31 10.48 -3.29
CA SER A 57 13.31 10.28 -4.36
C SER A 57 12.04 9.62 -3.85
N ALA A 58 10.93 9.84 -4.56
CA ALA A 58 9.66 9.18 -4.29
C ALA A 58 9.79 7.66 -4.27
N HIS A 59 9.40 7.05 -3.16
CA HIS A 59 9.44 5.60 -2.96
C HIS A 59 8.35 5.16 -1.99
N CYS A 60 8.17 3.84 -1.90
CA CYS A 60 7.52 3.18 -0.77
C CYS A 60 8.59 2.45 0.04
N ASP A 61 8.33 2.22 1.32
CA ASP A 61 9.27 1.45 2.15
C ASP A 61 9.24 -0.02 1.76
N ALA A 62 10.41 -0.66 1.71
CA ALA A 62 10.49 -2.07 1.34
C ALA A 62 9.60 -2.91 2.27
N PRO A 63 8.72 -3.78 1.73
CA PRO A 63 7.91 -4.64 2.57
C PRO A 63 8.80 -5.53 3.46
N GLU A 64 8.38 -5.69 4.70
CA GLU A 64 9.05 -6.48 5.72
C GLU A 64 7.99 -7.24 6.51
N GLN A 65 8.28 -8.48 6.90
CA GLN A 65 7.30 -9.34 7.56
C GLN A 65 6.79 -8.69 8.85
N GLY A 66 5.46 -8.54 8.95
CA GLY A 66 4.79 -7.94 10.10
C GLY A 66 4.93 -6.41 10.21
N LEU A 67 5.66 -5.74 9.31
CA LEU A 67 5.76 -4.28 9.29
C LEU A 67 4.43 -3.69 8.79
N VAL A 68 3.76 -2.95 9.64
CA VAL A 68 2.44 -2.35 9.35
C VAL A 68 2.48 -0.83 9.36
N GLY A 69 3.57 -0.23 9.82
CA GLY A 69 3.61 1.22 9.96
C GLY A 69 5.00 1.81 10.04
N ILE A 70 5.05 3.07 9.64
CA ILE A 70 6.20 3.96 9.79
C ILE A 70 5.74 5.18 10.56
N PHE A 71 6.51 5.54 11.58
CA PHE A 71 6.24 6.71 12.40
C PHE A 71 7.48 7.60 12.42
N LEU A 72 7.32 8.86 12.04
CA LEU A 72 8.39 9.83 11.96
C LEU A 72 8.18 10.91 13.01
N VAL A 73 9.23 11.22 13.78
CA VAL A 73 9.25 12.33 14.73
C VAL A 73 10.24 13.39 14.26
N GLY A 74 9.77 14.63 14.14
CA GLY A 74 10.60 15.78 13.81
C GLY A 74 11.55 16.14 14.95
N LEU A 75 12.84 16.28 14.63
CA LEU A 75 13.86 16.79 15.55
C LEU A 75 14.21 18.24 15.22
N TYR A 76 14.37 18.54 13.93
CA TYR A 76 14.79 19.85 13.46
C TYR A 76 14.31 20.08 12.02
N ASP A 77 13.86 21.30 11.74
CA ASP A 77 13.48 21.70 10.38
C ASP A 77 13.68 23.20 10.18
N SER A 78 14.63 23.57 9.31
CA SER A 78 14.84 24.95 8.89
C SER A 78 14.24 25.27 7.51
N THR A 79 13.53 24.32 6.88
CA THR A 79 13.00 24.48 5.51
C THR A 79 11.73 25.32 5.45
N LYS A 80 11.21 25.81 6.60
CA LYS A 80 9.97 26.60 6.69
C LYS A 80 9.93 27.86 5.81
N ALA A 81 11.08 28.39 5.41
CA ALA A 81 11.20 29.57 4.55
C ALA A 81 11.32 29.25 3.05
N SER A 82 11.32 27.96 2.68
CA SER A 82 11.68 27.49 1.34
C SER A 82 10.51 26.74 0.69
N SER A 83 10.30 26.96 -0.61
CA SER A 83 9.42 26.11 -1.43
C SER A 83 10.05 24.75 -1.77
N LEU A 84 11.33 24.56 -1.41
CA LEU A 84 12.15 23.37 -1.62
C LEU A 84 12.51 22.70 -0.27
N GLY A 85 12.83 21.41 -0.28
CA GLY A 85 13.21 20.68 0.92
C GLY A 85 12.03 20.09 1.67
N ASN A 86 10.92 19.83 0.99
CA ASN A 86 9.66 19.43 1.58
C ASN A 86 9.55 17.92 1.70
N PHE A 87 9.08 17.42 2.85
CA PHE A 87 8.67 16.03 2.99
C PHE A 87 7.25 15.92 2.45
N HIS A 88 7.07 15.13 1.39
CA HIS A 88 5.78 14.87 0.78
C HIS A 88 5.33 13.45 1.11
N ILE A 89 4.10 13.35 1.57
CA ILE A 89 3.41 12.08 1.76
C ILE A 89 2.03 12.20 1.10
N GLU A 90 1.73 11.32 0.15
CA GLU A 90 0.51 11.40 -0.67
C GLU A 90 0.27 12.80 -1.27
N GLY A 91 1.36 13.43 -1.75
CA GLY A 91 1.32 14.79 -2.30
C GLY A 91 1.13 15.93 -1.28
N LYS A 92 0.98 15.62 0.01
CA LYS A 92 0.84 16.61 1.08
C LYS A 92 2.18 16.89 1.76
N TYR A 93 2.45 18.18 1.97
CA TYR A 93 3.64 18.63 2.67
C TYR A 93 3.54 18.43 4.19
N ARG A 94 4.68 18.09 4.81
CA ARG A 94 4.87 17.92 6.25
C ARG A 94 6.17 18.56 6.74
N HIS A 95 6.12 19.12 7.94
CA HIS A 95 7.28 19.70 8.63
C HIS A 95 7.90 18.72 9.62
N ALA A 96 9.22 18.76 9.78
CA ALA A 96 9.98 18.02 10.78
C ALA A 96 10.31 18.86 12.03
N THR A 97 9.42 19.80 12.40
CA THR A 97 9.63 20.62 13.61
C THR A 97 9.64 19.75 14.86
N GLY A 98 10.49 20.08 15.83
CA GLY A 98 10.55 19.41 17.14
C GLY A 98 9.16 19.12 17.72
N GLY A 99 8.92 17.86 18.07
CA GLY A 99 7.66 17.39 18.68
C GLY A 99 6.49 17.18 17.72
N HIS A 100 6.65 17.51 16.44
CA HIS A 100 5.67 17.13 15.41
C HIS A 100 5.96 15.72 14.91
N TRP A 101 4.93 15.02 14.48
CA TRP A 101 5.05 13.66 13.99
C TRP A 101 4.11 13.42 12.80
N VAL A 102 4.40 12.35 12.06
CA VAL A 102 3.53 11.80 11.03
C VAL A 102 3.67 10.28 11.03
N ALA A 103 2.56 9.59 10.77
CA ALA A 103 2.50 8.14 10.69
C ALA A 103 1.77 7.71 9.43
N PHE A 104 2.19 6.60 8.83
CA PHE A 104 1.64 6.07 7.59
C PHE A 104 1.96 4.60 7.39
N TYR A 105 1.20 3.92 6.52
CA TYR A 105 1.46 2.55 6.12
C TYR A 105 2.68 2.47 5.18
N PRO A 106 3.49 1.38 5.23
CA PRO A 106 4.74 1.27 4.46
C PRO A 106 4.57 1.39 2.93
N ASN A 107 3.39 1.05 2.43
CA ASN A 107 3.05 1.11 1.00
C ASN A 107 2.66 2.53 0.53
N VAL A 108 2.69 3.54 1.42
CA VAL A 108 2.34 4.92 1.10
C VAL A 108 3.55 5.61 0.44
N PRO A 109 3.41 6.12 -0.80
CA PRO A 109 4.49 6.83 -1.48
C PRO A 109 4.87 8.13 -0.76
N HIS A 110 6.17 8.33 -0.57
CA HIS A 110 6.70 9.50 0.08
C HIS A 110 8.09 9.89 -0.46
N GLU A 111 8.44 11.17 -0.31
CA GLU A 111 9.71 11.74 -0.77
C GLU A 111 10.19 12.89 0.11
N VAL A 112 11.50 13.15 0.06
CA VAL A 112 12.10 14.40 0.53
C VAL A 112 12.67 15.11 -0.69
N THR A 113 12.04 16.21 -1.11
CA THR A 113 12.58 17.02 -2.22
C THR A 113 13.91 17.68 -1.81
N PRO A 114 14.80 18.00 -2.76
CA PRO A 114 16.10 18.61 -2.45
C PRO A 114 16.01 19.84 -1.57
N LEU A 115 16.77 19.84 -0.47
CA LEU A 115 16.86 20.97 0.45
C LEU A 115 17.58 22.16 -0.19
N ALA A 116 17.05 23.37 0.01
CA ALA A 116 17.66 24.61 -0.43
C ALA A 116 19.01 24.89 0.27
N PRO A 117 19.86 25.75 -0.32
CA PRO A 117 21.13 26.15 0.30
C PRO A 117 20.97 26.66 1.74
N GLY A 118 21.86 26.22 2.63
CA GLY A 118 21.83 26.57 4.05
C GLY A 118 20.68 25.97 4.87
N CYS A 119 19.84 25.09 4.29
CA CYS A 119 18.77 24.41 5.03
C CYS A 119 19.24 23.06 5.59
N ALA A 120 18.61 22.65 6.71
CA ALA A 120 18.77 21.32 7.28
C ALA A 120 17.46 20.77 7.86
N ARG A 121 17.35 19.44 7.86
CA ARG A 121 16.26 18.67 8.47
C ARG A 121 16.82 17.49 9.23
N ALA A 122 16.22 17.18 10.37
CA ALA A 122 16.46 15.94 11.09
C ALA A 122 15.15 15.30 11.56
N VAL A 123 15.01 13.99 11.37
CA VAL A 123 13.87 13.18 11.83
C VAL A 123 14.35 11.87 12.45
N ILE A 124 13.62 11.34 13.42
CA ILE A 124 13.76 9.95 13.87
C ILE A 124 12.67 9.13 13.19
N ALA A 125 13.05 8.01 12.57
CA ALA A 125 12.13 7.03 12.03
C ALA A 125 11.99 5.83 12.98
N PHE A 126 10.75 5.40 13.15
CA PHE A 126 10.35 4.19 13.88
C PHE A 126 9.61 3.25 12.92
N LYS A 127 9.88 1.95 13.07
CA LYS A 127 9.12 0.89 12.42
C LYS A 127 8.11 0.31 13.40
N LEU A 128 6.92 0.00 12.92
CA LEU A 128 5.81 -0.52 13.73
C LEU A 128 5.45 -1.89 13.19
N PHE A 129 5.61 -2.90 14.04
CA PHE A 129 5.33 -4.29 13.70
C PHE A 129 4.05 -4.73 14.39
N SER A 130 3.13 -5.35 13.66
CA SER A 130 1.92 -5.90 14.25
C SER A 130 2.27 -6.93 15.32
N THR A 131 1.60 -6.84 16.45
CA THR A 131 1.60 -7.85 17.51
C THR A 131 0.20 -8.36 17.80
N GLU A 132 -0.78 -7.91 17.02
CA GLU A 132 -2.18 -8.26 17.22
C GLU A 132 -2.38 -9.75 16.95
N ASP A 133 -3.10 -10.42 17.84
CA ASP A 133 -3.59 -11.76 17.56
C ASP A 133 -4.60 -11.66 16.41
N PRO A 134 -4.49 -12.48 15.35
CA PRO A 134 -5.41 -12.46 14.22
C PRO A 134 -6.90 -12.51 14.63
N ASP A 135 -7.24 -13.23 15.71
CA ASP A 135 -8.61 -13.35 16.19
C ASP A 135 -9.10 -12.09 16.92
N GLU A 136 -8.22 -11.40 17.64
CA GLU A 136 -8.53 -10.12 18.31
C GLU A 136 -8.64 -8.98 17.28
N ALA A 137 -7.73 -8.93 16.31
CA ALA A 137 -7.78 -7.99 15.19
C ALA A 137 -9.11 -8.12 14.42
N ALA A 138 -9.51 -9.36 14.12
CA ALA A 138 -10.77 -9.64 13.44
C ALA A 138 -11.98 -9.11 14.21
N THR A 139 -11.95 -9.13 15.54
CA THR A 139 -13.05 -8.65 16.40
C THR A 139 -13.20 -7.12 16.36
N CYS A 140 -12.09 -6.38 16.50
CA CYS A 140 -12.08 -4.92 16.39
C CYS A 140 -12.58 -4.46 15.01
N VAL A 141 -12.11 -5.13 13.96
CA VAL A 141 -12.50 -4.86 12.57
C VAL A 141 -13.95 -5.24 12.31
N ALA A 142 -14.44 -6.34 12.89
CA ALA A 142 -15.82 -6.81 12.70
C ALA A 142 -16.87 -5.78 13.16
N ALA A 143 -16.60 -5.03 14.23
CA ALA A 143 -17.51 -3.97 14.69
C ALA A 143 -17.67 -2.82 13.66
N ALA A 144 -16.61 -2.49 12.93
CA ALA A 144 -16.65 -1.51 11.84
C ALA A 144 -17.20 -2.08 10.52
N ALA A 145 -17.21 -3.41 10.39
CA ALA A 145 -17.60 -4.12 9.17
C ALA A 145 -19.11 -4.19 8.94
N ASP A 146 -19.95 -4.01 9.97
CA ASP A 146 -21.41 -4.10 9.84
C ASP A 146 -21.99 -3.08 8.83
N GLU A 147 -21.50 -1.84 8.86
CA GLU A 147 -21.92 -0.79 7.92
C GLU A 147 -21.49 -1.14 6.50
N ALA A 148 -20.23 -1.53 6.31
CA ALA A 148 -19.72 -1.96 5.01
C ALA A 148 -20.49 -3.17 4.47
N LYS A 149 -20.79 -4.16 5.32
CA LYS A 149 -21.57 -5.35 4.97
C LYS A 149 -22.95 -4.97 4.43
N SER A 150 -23.60 -3.99 5.04
CA SER A 150 -24.94 -3.54 4.62
C SER A 150 -24.96 -3.06 3.16
N VAL A 151 -23.86 -2.48 2.68
CA VAL A 151 -23.70 -2.05 1.29
C VAL A 151 -23.27 -3.22 0.40
N LEU A 152 -22.30 -4.02 0.85
CA LEU A 152 -21.74 -5.11 0.04
C LEU A 152 -22.75 -6.23 -0.25
N GLN A 153 -23.67 -6.50 0.67
CA GLN A 153 -24.67 -7.56 0.50
C GLN A 153 -25.65 -7.28 -0.65
N ASP A 154 -25.82 -6.02 -1.05
CA ASP A 154 -26.76 -5.61 -2.11
C ASP A 154 -26.11 -5.65 -3.50
N ILE A 155 -24.79 -5.81 -3.57
CA ILE A 155 -24.07 -5.92 -4.85
C ILE A 155 -24.34 -7.31 -5.47
N PRO A 156 -24.75 -7.40 -6.75
CA PRO A 156 -24.89 -8.67 -7.45
C PRO A 156 -23.56 -9.44 -7.49
N ARG A 157 -23.59 -10.74 -7.16
CA ARG A 157 -22.41 -11.61 -7.23
C ARG A 157 -22.28 -12.21 -8.64
N PRO A 158 -21.06 -12.46 -9.13
CA PRO A 158 -19.78 -12.10 -8.53
C PRO A 158 -19.46 -10.61 -8.64
N PHE A 159 -18.68 -10.08 -7.70
CA PHE A 159 -18.14 -8.72 -7.77
C PHE A 159 -16.74 -8.65 -7.18
N GLY A 160 -15.99 -7.62 -7.55
CA GLY A 160 -14.68 -7.34 -7.03
C GLY A 160 -14.57 -5.94 -6.42
N ILE A 161 -13.71 -5.77 -5.43
CA ILE A 161 -13.37 -4.48 -4.81
C ILE A 161 -11.86 -4.33 -4.87
N ILE A 162 -11.38 -3.33 -5.60
CA ILE A 162 -9.96 -2.98 -5.63
C ILE A 162 -9.60 -2.37 -4.28
N LEU A 163 -8.56 -2.92 -3.67
CA LEU A 163 -8.06 -2.48 -2.37
C LEU A 163 -7.33 -1.15 -2.46
N SER A 164 -7.41 -0.36 -1.40
CA SER A 164 -6.83 0.98 -1.33
C SER A 164 -5.32 0.91 -1.11
N HIS A 165 -4.86 -0.05 -0.31
CA HIS A 165 -3.44 -0.32 -0.11
C HIS A 165 -2.93 -1.31 -1.15
N LYS A 166 -1.61 -1.33 -1.26
CA LYS A 166 -0.89 -2.28 -2.09
C LYS A 166 -0.19 -3.28 -1.18
N TYR A 167 -0.14 -4.53 -1.61
CA TYR A 167 0.34 -5.64 -0.79
C TYR A 167 1.38 -6.46 -1.53
N SER A 168 2.21 -7.19 -0.78
CA SER A 168 3.19 -8.10 -1.34
C SER A 168 2.54 -9.35 -1.91
N MET A 169 3.19 -10.00 -2.89
CA MET A 169 2.74 -11.28 -3.43
C MET A 169 2.55 -12.32 -2.32
N GLY A 170 1.40 -12.97 -2.28
CA GLY A 170 1.07 -14.00 -1.28
C GLY A 170 0.26 -13.50 -0.08
N THR A 171 -0.13 -12.22 -0.02
CA THR A 171 -1.09 -11.73 0.98
C THR A 171 -2.47 -12.39 0.80
N GLU A 172 -2.96 -13.08 1.84
CA GLU A 172 -4.23 -13.81 1.83
C GLU A 172 -5.25 -13.36 2.88
N ASP A 173 -4.79 -12.83 4.02
CA ASP A 173 -5.66 -12.51 5.17
C ASP A 173 -5.26 -11.21 5.90
N GLU A 174 -3.98 -10.84 5.85
CA GLU A 174 -3.42 -9.68 6.55
C GLU A 174 -3.55 -8.43 5.69
N LEU A 175 -4.67 -7.69 5.88
CA LEU A 175 -4.91 -6.40 5.23
C LEU A 175 -4.85 -5.25 6.24
N ASP A 176 -4.57 -4.05 5.72
CA ASP A 176 -4.40 -2.84 6.52
C ASP A 176 -5.59 -1.89 6.38
N GLY A 177 -5.87 -1.14 7.45
CA GLY A 177 -6.82 -0.04 7.44
C GLY A 177 -8.22 -0.41 6.95
N TYR A 178 -8.72 0.37 5.99
CA TYR A 178 -10.06 0.18 5.41
C TYR A 178 -10.19 -1.16 4.66
N ASP A 179 -9.11 -1.68 4.09
CA ASP A 179 -9.16 -2.92 3.33
C ASP A 179 -9.48 -4.12 4.24
N ALA A 180 -8.97 -4.11 5.48
CA ALA A 180 -9.30 -5.09 6.52
C ALA A 180 -10.81 -5.08 6.84
N VAL A 181 -11.39 -3.87 6.98
CA VAL A 181 -12.83 -3.69 7.23
C VAL A 181 -13.65 -4.26 6.07
N MET A 182 -13.27 -3.96 4.83
CA MET A 182 -13.95 -4.47 3.63
C MET A 182 -13.85 -5.99 3.51
N LEU A 183 -12.70 -6.57 3.84
CA LEU A 183 -12.52 -8.02 3.84
C LEU A 183 -13.40 -8.69 4.89
N SER A 184 -13.40 -8.18 6.12
CA SER A 184 -14.25 -8.69 7.20
C SER A 184 -15.73 -8.60 6.79
N ALA A 185 -16.16 -7.45 6.27
CA ALA A 185 -17.52 -7.23 5.78
C ALA A 185 -17.90 -8.23 4.68
N ALA A 186 -17.03 -8.44 3.69
CA ALA A 186 -17.27 -9.39 2.61
C ALA A 186 -17.40 -10.83 3.14
N ARG A 187 -16.56 -11.23 4.10
CA ARG A 187 -16.57 -12.59 4.69
C ARG A 187 -17.83 -12.88 5.51
N GLN A 188 -18.45 -11.85 6.07
CA GLN A 188 -19.69 -11.97 6.82
C GLN A 188 -20.94 -12.12 5.92
N ILE A 189 -20.80 -12.04 4.59
CA ILE A 189 -21.91 -12.24 3.65
C ILE A 189 -22.16 -13.74 3.47
N GLU A 190 -23.33 -14.19 3.91
CA GLU A 190 -23.72 -15.59 3.81
C GLU A 190 -23.78 -16.08 2.35
N GLY A 191 -23.42 -17.35 2.15
CA GLY A 191 -23.50 -17.99 0.84
C GLY A 191 -22.51 -17.45 -0.18
N THR A 192 -21.42 -16.80 0.25
CA THR A 192 -20.35 -16.35 -0.63
C THR A 192 -19.02 -16.99 -0.28
N SER A 193 -18.09 -16.99 -1.24
CA SER A 193 -16.68 -17.29 -1.01
C SER A 193 -15.87 -16.05 -1.37
N VAL A 194 -14.98 -15.65 -0.47
CA VAL A 194 -14.18 -14.42 -0.60
C VAL A 194 -12.73 -14.80 -0.85
N ARG A 195 -12.09 -14.15 -1.82
CA ARG A 195 -10.67 -14.34 -2.13
C ARG A 195 -9.96 -13.00 -2.21
N ILE A 196 -8.72 -12.94 -1.74
CA ILE A 196 -7.85 -11.79 -1.94
C ILE A 196 -6.89 -12.14 -3.07
N ILE A 197 -6.80 -11.27 -4.07
CA ILE A 197 -6.06 -11.57 -5.29
C ILE A 197 -5.25 -10.36 -5.78
N PRO A 198 -4.00 -10.55 -6.20
CA PRO A 198 -3.28 -9.54 -6.95
C PRO A 198 -3.95 -9.30 -8.31
N VAL A 199 -4.03 -8.05 -8.73
CA VAL A 199 -4.70 -7.65 -9.96
C VAL A 199 -3.91 -6.63 -10.78
N VAL A 200 -4.12 -6.66 -12.09
CA VAL A 200 -3.65 -5.67 -13.05
C VAL A 200 -4.88 -5.04 -13.70
N THR A 201 -4.94 -3.71 -13.66
CA THR A 201 -6.01 -2.93 -14.28
C THR A 201 -5.51 -2.32 -15.58
N ARG A 202 -6.17 -2.67 -16.69
CA ARG A 202 -5.96 -2.03 -17.99
C ARG A 202 -7.01 -0.94 -18.19
N LEU A 203 -6.56 0.27 -18.48
CA LEU A 203 -7.40 1.39 -18.90
C LEU A 203 -7.03 1.74 -20.34
N LEU A 204 -8.01 1.73 -21.24
CA LEU A 204 -7.85 2.08 -22.64
C LEU A 204 -8.80 3.25 -22.94
N GLU A 205 -8.24 4.35 -23.41
CA GLU A 205 -8.98 5.47 -23.97
C GLU A 205 -8.76 5.45 -25.48
N GLU A 206 -9.83 5.28 -26.25
CA GLU A 206 -9.80 5.35 -27.71
C GLU A 206 -10.62 6.56 -28.16
N GLN A 207 -9.99 7.43 -28.94
CA GLN A 207 -10.69 8.53 -29.59
C GLN A 207 -11.06 8.08 -31.00
N TYR A 208 -12.33 8.16 -31.35
CA TYR A 208 -12.81 7.88 -32.70
C TYR A 208 -13.69 9.01 -33.20
N TYR A 209 -13.67 9.22 -34.51
CA TYR A 209 -14.54 10.18 -35.17
C TYR A 209 -15.86 9.50 -35.49
N ASP A 210 -16.96 10.04 -34.97
CA ASP A 210 -18.31 9.61 -35.32
C ASP A 210 -18.73 10.36 -36.59
N GLU A 211 -18.73 9.66 -37.73
CA GLU A 211 -19.05 10.25 -39.03
C GLU A 211 -20.51 10.71 -39.11
N GLU A 212 -21.44 10.04 -38.41
CA GLU A 212 -22.87 10.40 -38.44
C GLU A 212 -23.13 11.69 -37.67
N GLU A 213 -22.50 11.86 -36.52
CA GLU A 213 -22.65 13.07 -35.69
C GLU A 213 -21.61 14.16 -35.99
N SER A 214 -20.64 13.88 -36.86
CA SER A 214 -19.52 14.77 -37.18
C SER A 214 -18.74 15.26 -35.96
N LEU A 215 -18.65 14.44 -34.91
CA LEU A 215 -18.02 14.76 -33.63
C LEU A 215 -17.00 13.70 -33.22
N THR A 216 -15.97 14.14 -32.50
CA THR A 216 -15.00 13.20 -31.89
C THR A 216 -15.58 12.65 -30.60
N ARG A 217 -15.62 11.33 -30.48
CA ARG A 217 -16.06 10.62 -29.28
C ARG A 217 -14.89 9.91 -28.63
N ASN A 218 -14.94 9.84 -27.30
CA ASN A 218 -13.99 9.07 -26.51
C ASN A 218 -14.71 7.80 -26.02
N CYS A 219 -14.14 6.65 -26.31
CA CYS A 219 -14.51 5.38 -25.72
C CYS A 219 -13.51 5.04 -24.61
N PHE A 220 -14.01 4.61 -23.46
CA PHE A 220 -13.18 4.11 -22.37
C PHE A 220 -13.51 2.64 -22.16
N SER A 221 -12.49 1.78 -22.23
CA SER A 221 -12.61 0.40 -21.78
C SER A 221 -11.69 0.15 -20.60
N THR A 222 -12.20 -0.55 -19.60
CA THR A 222 -11.44 -0.93 -18.41
C THR A 222 -11.56 -2.43 -18.20
N GLY A 223 -10.47 -3.06 -17.77
CA GLY A 223 -10.46 -4.49 -17.51
C GLY A 223 -9.53 -4.81 -16.36
N VAL A 224 -10.03 -5.55 -15.38
CA VAL A 224 -9.24 -6.09 -14.28
C VAL A 224 -8.88 -7.53 -14.64
N LYS A 225 -7.60 -7.87 -14.48
CA LYS A 225 -7.07 -9.22 -14.69
C LYS A 225 -6.33 -9.68 -13.45
N PRO A 226 -6.48 -10.93 -13.02
CA PRO A 226 -5.74 -11.46 -11.89
C PRO A 226 -4.27 -11.66 -12.29
N PHE A 227 -3.37 -11.41 -11.36
CA PHE A 227 -1.92 -11.54 -11.55
C PHE A 227 -1.29 -12.37 -10.44
N THR A 228 -1.67 -13.65 -10.41
CA THR A 228 -1.26 -14.60 -9.37
C THR A 228 0.17 -15.11 -9.54
N GLN A 229 0.69 -15.76 -8.50
CA GLN A 229 1.97 -16.46 -8.50
C GLN A 229 2.09 -17.48 -9.65
N ALA A 230 1.01 -18.15 -10.01
CA ALA A 230 0.93 -19.03 -11.18
C ALA A 230 1.34 -18.33 -12.50
N HIS A 231 0.98 -17.06 -12.70
CA HIS A 231 1.40 -16.30 -13.89
C HIS A 231 2.91 -16.05 -13.89
N VAL A 232 3.47 -15.74 -12.71
CA VAL A 232 4.92 -15.56 -12.53
C VAL A 232 5.66 -16.87 -12.79
N ASP A 233 5.19 -17.98 -12.23
CA ASP A 233 5.82 -19.28 -12.39
C ASP A 233 5.77 -19.78 -13.84
N LEU A 234 4.65 -19.58 -14.55
CA LEU A 234 4.56 -19.85 -15.99
C LEU A 234 5.58 -19.02 -16.78
N GLN A 235 5.71 -17.73 -16.50
CA GLN A 235 6.66 -16.85 -17.18
C GLN A 235 8.11 -17.26 -16.90
N LEU A 236 8.39 -17.82 -15.72
CA LEU A 236 9.71 -18.34 -15.33
C LEU A 236 9.94 -19.81 -15.73
N GLY A 237 8.98 -20.46 -16.40
CA GLY A 237 9.08 -21.85 -16.85
C GLY A 237 9.01 -22.89 -15.72
N ARG A 238 8.36 -22.57 -14.60
CA ARG A 238 8.21 -23.45 -13.43
C ARG A 238 6.83 -24.14 -13.44
N GLY A 239 6.79 -25.46 -13.22
CA GLY A 239 5.60 -26.18 -12.73
C GLY A 239 4.32 -26.17 -13.60
N CYS A 240 4.39 -26.29 -14.92
CA CYS A 240 3.23 -26.13 -15.83
C CYS A 240 1.98 -27.00 -15.57
N SER A 241 2.10 -28.18 -14.94
CA SER A 241 0.95 -29.08 -14.71
C SER A 241 0.12 -28.73 -13.48
N GLU A 242 0.75 -28.25 -12.40
CA GLU A 242 0.09 -27.88 -11.14
C GLU A 242 -0.62 -26.52 -11.25
N VAL A 243 -0.07 -25.62 -12.06
CA VAL A 243 -0.62 -24.27 -12.30
C VAL A 243 -2.03 -24.31 -12.92
N LYS A 244 -2.36 -25.30 -13.76
CA LYS A 244 -3.69 -25.36 -14.40
C LYS A 244 -4.81 -25.60 -13.39
N SER A 245 -4.59 -26.43 -12.37
CA SER A 245 -5.58 -26.65 -11.29
C SER A 245 -5.72 -25.43 -10.39
N GLU A 246 -4.62 -24.74 -10.09
CA GLU A 246 -4.62 -23.53 -9.25
C GLU A 246 -5.33 -22.34 -9.91
N CYS A 247 -5.38 -22.32 -11.24
CA CYS A 247 -6.03 -21.28 -12.03
C CYS A 247 -7.46 -21.61 -12.45
N ALA A 248 -8.03 -22.76 -12.09
CA ALA A 248 -9.38 -23.16 -12.52
C ALA A 248 -10.47 -22.16 -12.08
N TRP A 249 -10.26 -21.45 -10.97
CA TRP A 249 -11.19 -20.42 -10.49
C TRP A 249 -11.20 -19.16 -11.36
N LEU A 250 -10.22 -18.96 -12.25
CA LEU A 250 -10.16 -17.82 -13.17
C LEU A 250 -11.34 -17.79 -14.15
N GLU A 251 -12.02 -18.91 -14.36
CA GLU A 251 -13.25 -18.96 -15.17
C GLU A 251 -14.35 -18.05 -14.59
N TRP A 252 -14.39 -17.88 -13.27
CA TRP A 252 -15.31 -16.96 -12.58
C TRP A 252 -14.95 -15.49 -12.75
N PHE A 253 -13.78 -15.19 -13.29
CA PHE A 253 -13.28 -13.82 -13.46
C PHE A 253 -13.81 -13.12 -14.71
N LYS A 254 -14.53 -13.84 -15.55
CA LYS A 254 -15.07 -13.30 -16.80
C LYS A 254 -16.26 -12.38 -16.49
N ASP A 255 -16.20 -11.16 -17.01
CA ASP A 255 -17.27 -10.16 -16.92
C ASP A 255 -17.66 -9.75 -15.47
N VAL A 256 -16.72 -9.90 -14.52
CA VAL A 256 -16.92 -9.47 -13.12
C VAL A 256 -16.75 -7.94 -13.01
N PRO A 257 -17.74 -7.23 -12.44
CA PRO A 257 -17.59 -5.81 -12.14
C PRO A 257 -16.62 -5.60 -10.97
N PHE A 258 -15.69 -4.66 -11.13
CA PHE A 258 -14.77 -4.23 -10.07
C PHE A 258 -15.08 -2.79 -9.66
N TYR A 259 -15.18 -2.56 -8.36
CA TYR A 259 -15.40 -1.26 -7.76
C TYR A 259 -14.13 -0.78 -7.06
N SER A 260 -13.90 0.52 -7.05
CA SER A 260 -12.75 1.14 -6.39
C SER A 260 -13.21 2.47 -5.80
N TRP A 261 -12.79 2.76 -4.57
CA TRP A 261 -13.04 4.08 -3.98
C TRP A 261 -12.22 5.17 -4.67
N ASP A 262 -10.92 4.95 -4.80
CA ASP A 262 -10.00 5.82 -5.53
C ASP A 262 -9.00 4.98 -6.33
N LEU A 263 -9.31 4.79 -7.62
CA LEU A 263 -8.46 3.97 -8.49
C LEU A 263 -7.06 4.57 -8.67
N ARG A 264 -6.89 5.89 -8.56
CA ARG A 264 -5.58 6.54 -8.75
C ARG A 264 -4.63 6.25 -7.60
N ASN A 265 -5.12 6.16 -6.37
CA ASN A 265 -4.30 5.82 -5.22
C ASN A 265 -4.06 4.30 -5.12
N SER A 266 -5.08 3.52 -5.49
CA SER A 266 -5.09 2.05 -5.42
C SER A 266 -4.23 1.37 -6.50
N ALA A 267 -3.95 2.08 -7.60
CA ALA A 267 -3.20 1.54 -8.74
C ALA A 267 -1.89 2.30 -8.98
N THR A 268 -0.81 1.55 -9.20
CA THR A 268 0.41 2.09 -9.82
C THR A 268 0.16 2.26 -11.31
N ARG A 269 0.36 3.48 -11.82
CA ARG A 269 0.25 3.74 -13.26
C ARG A 269 1.54 3.29 -13.94
N TRP A 270 1.48 2.19 -14.68
CA TRP A 270 2.55 1.81 -15.59
C TRP A 270 2.59 2.77 -16.79
N GLN A 271 3.36 3.84 -16.68
CA GLN A 271 3.86 4.63 -17.80
C GLN A 271 5.34 4.31 -18.00
N HIS A 272 5.89 4.59 -19.17
CA HIS A 272 7.25 4.23 -19.58
C HIS A 272 8.39 4.86 -18.73
N CYS A 273 8.09 5.40 -17.55
CA CYS A 273 9.05 5.83 -16.54
C CYS A 273 9.25 4.71 -15.52
N GLU A 274 10.52 4.39 -15.27
CA GLU A 274 10.93 3.52 -14.17
C GLU A 274 10.37 4.11 -12.86
N GLU A 275 9.50 3.38 -12.16
CA GLU A 275 9.29 3.65 -10.75
C GLU A 275 10.63 3.34 -10.06
N GLU A 276 11.27 4.37 -9.49
CA GLU A 276 12.49 4.21 -8.72
C GLU A 276 12.13 3.47 -7.43
N ILE A 277 12.25 2.15 -7.50
CA ILE A 277 12.10 1.28 -6.36
C ILE A 277 13.20 1.68 -5.37
N GLY A 278 12.82 2.14 -4.17
CA GLY A 278 13.75 2.69 -3.19
C GLY A 278 14.95 1.77 -2.95
N ASN A 279 16.09 2.34 -2.55
CA ASN A 279 17.39 1.65 -2.40
C ASN A 279 17.37 0.36 -1.53
N GLU A 280 16.28 0.11 -0.80
CA GLU A 280 16.09 -1.04 0.09
C GLU A 280 15.38 -2.23 -0.59
N VAL A 281 14.88 -2.07 -1.82
CA VAL A 281 14.15 -3.14 -2.53
C VAL A 281 15.09 -4.05 -3.32
N ASN A 282 15.01 -5.35 -3.02
CA ASN A 282 15.71 -6.39 -3.76
C ASN A 282 14.78 -7.00 -4.82
N GLY A 283 14.85 -6.52 -6.06
CA GLY A 283 14.03 -7.00 -7.19
C GLY A 283 14.17 -8.50 -7.56
N LYS A 284 14.96 -9.28 -6.82
CA LYS A 284 15.06 -10.74 -6.94
C LYS A 284 14.22 -11.50 -5.90
N ARG A 285 13.63 -10.83 -4.91
CA ARG A 285 12.80 -11.46 -3.88
C ARG A 285 11.32 -11.09 -4.05
N ARG A 286 10.43 -12.05 -3.74
CA ARG A 286 8.98 -11.97 -3.99
C ARG A 286 8.26 -11.03 -3.02
N ASP A 287 8.83 -10.86 -1.84
CA ASP A 287 8.32 -10.10 -0.70
C ASP A 287 8.68 -8.61 -0.77
N THR A 288 9.29 -8.12 -1.86
CA THR A 288 9.80 -6.74 -1.90
C THR A 288 9.06 -5.81 -2.84
N LEU A 289 7.98 -6.26 -3.48
CA LEU A 289 7.19 -5.47 -4.42
C LEU A 289 5.75 -5.35 -3.95
N TYR A 290 5.23 -4.13 -3.97
CA TYR A 290 3.82 -3.87 -3.74
C TYR A 290 3.03 -4.00 -5.04
N LEU A 291 1.94 -4.75 -4.99
CA LEU A 291 1.01 -4.95 -6.09
C LEU A 291 -0.37 -4.43 -5.69
N SER A 292 -1.15 -4.00 -6.68
CA SER A 292 -2.57 -3.76 -6.47
C SER A 292 -3.27 -5.08 -6.23
N TYR A 293 -4.16 -5.09 -5.24
CA TYR A 293 -4.96 -6.25 -4.88
C TYR A 293 -6.45 -5.94 -4.98
N ALA A 294 -7.25 -6.99 -5.01
CA ALA A 294 -8.69 -6.90 -4.92
C ALA A 294 -9.27 -8.01 -4.05
N ILE A 295 -10.37 -7.68 -3.37
CA ILE A 295 -11.29 -8.67 -2.79
C ILE A 295 -12.20 -9.13 -3.92
N LEU A 296 -12.25 -10.43 -4.18
CA LEU A 296 -13.20 -11.06 -5.09
C LEU A 296 -14.24 -11.81 -4.27
N VAL A 297 -15.50 -11.44 -4.44
CA VAL A 297 -16.65 -12.10 -3.82
C VAL A 297 -17.38 -12.90 -4.88
N VAL A 298 -17.43 -14.22 -4.72
CA VAL A 298 -18.13 -15.14 -5.63
C VAL A 298 -19.26 -15.86 -4.90
N PRO A 299 -20.29 -16.36 -5.63
CA PRO A 299 -21.26 -17.26 -5.03
C PRO A 299 -20.56 -18.45 -4.38
N GLY A 300 -20.92 -18.77 -3.14
CA GLY A 300 -20.44 -19.96 -2.46
C GLY A 300 -20.87 -21.20 -3.24
N LYS A 301 -20.06 -22.26 -3.20
CA LYS A 301 -20.54 -23.56 -3.67
C LYS A 301 -21.76 -23.90 -2.82
N THR A 302 -22.93 -24.00 -3.45
CA THR A 302 -24.05 -24.71 -2.83
C THR A 302 -23.55 -26.14 -2.66
N GLU A 303 -23.26 -26.55 -1.43
CA GLU A 303 -23.22 -27.97 -1.11
C GLU A 303 -24.60 -28.52 -1.53
N LYS A 304 -24.59 -29.33 -2.59
CA LYS A 304 -25.70 -30.21 -2.92
C LYS A 304 -25.45 -31.56 -2.26
#